data_AF-A0A3M6YYA6-F1
#
_entry.id   AF-A0A3M6YYA6-F1
#
_cell.length_a   1.000
_cell.length_b   1.000
_cell.length_c   1.000
_cell.angle_alpha   90.00
_cell.angle_beta   90.00
_cell.angle_gamma   90.00
#
_symmetry.space_group_name_H-M   'P 1'
#
loop_
_entity.id
_entity.type
_entity.pdbx_description
1 polymer ?
#
loop_
_entity_poly.entity_id
_entity_poly.type
_entity_poly.pdbx_seq_one_letter_code
_entity_poly.pdbx_strand_id
1 'polypeptide(L)'
;MDLSNYVPSSSTSGPPVVWFAQATESLCARMSLQQPTDRPAAPCALTYLNEGGANFVFRIQPQACQDPSMQLHGRVPLFRIRKDLSHVQTAEEQLHSFNQHFQPLFSAQNLVEHEAIQLDDHVIPRLNQTVSQAKRSSSRTGDLMPHDEKYGLLITNMSPLPTETLVQFKPKWLAQSPNAPEDSKRCRTCALRAQRQAKNQSTATDAHESCPLAMISGNAHDRRRAAEATTTDKKLQDYLVDDAQPLLSALKENQQRFDPSGVLGIVDDDVLSDICKAMSLRDCTLFLKHGQLGVEARLSDLDLKQPEKVDKWRGVEEVLINEGWYQNREKKEVWMEERICLLST
;
A
#
# COMPACT_ATOMS: atom_id res chain seq x y z
N MET A 1 2.49 -5.61 12.17
CA MET A 1 1.57 -6.72 11.84
C MET A 1 2.40 -7.97 11.97
N ASP A 2 2.14 -8.74 13.02
CA ASP A 2 2.98 -9.85 13.44
C ASP A 2 2.67 -11.09 12.58
N LEU A 3 3.64 -11.53 11.78
CA LEU A 3 3.55 -12.72 10.94
C LEU A 3 3.77 -14.02 11.75
N SER A 4 3.94 -13.93 13.08
CA SER A 4 4.20 -15.07 13.98
C SER A 4 3.03 -16.05 14.15
N ASN A 5 1.81 -15.71 13.70
CA ASN A 5 0.60 -16.51 13.95
C ASN A 5 0.00 -17.18 12.70
N TYR A 6 0.82 -17.51 11.70
CA TYR A 6 0.35 -18.34 10.58
C TYR A 6 0.14 -19.80 11.03
N VAL A 7 -1.13 -20.15 11.27
CA VAL A 7 -1.57 -21.54 11.46
C VAL A 7 -2.20 -21.99 10.12
N PRO A 8 -1.64 -22.99 9.42
CA PRO A 8 -2.24 -23.50 8.18
C PRO A 8 -3.62 -24.10 8.47
N SER A 9 -4.65 -23.64 7.77
CA SER A 9 -5.99 -24.23 7.87
C SER A 9 -6.07 -25.55 7.10
N SER A 10 -6.51 -26.61 7.79
CA SER A 10 -6.92 -27.87 7.18
C SER A 10 -8.30 -27.72 6.52
N SER A 11 -8.36 -27.30 5.26
CA SER A 11 -9.58 -27.40 4.42
C SER A 11 -9.40 -28.48 3.37
N THR A 12 -10.37 -29.39 3.27
CA THR A 12 -10.41 -30.59 2.43
C THR A 12 -10.61 -30.34 0.92
N SER A 13 -10.39 -29.11 0.45
CA SER A 13 -10.12 -28.81 -0.95
C SER A 13 -8.90 -27.91 -1.01
N GLY A 14 -7.83 -28.38 -1.66
CA GLY A 14 -6.61 -27.59 -1.83
C GLY A 14 -6.85 -26.25 -2.54
N PRO A 15 -5.85 -25.35 -2.56
CA PRO A 15 -5.94 -24.08 -3.27
C PRO A 15 -6.36 -24.32 -4.73
N PRO A 16 -7.18 -23.44 -5.33
CA PRO A 16 -7.56 -23.58 -6.73
C PRO A 16 -6.32 -23.60 -7.63
N VAL A 17 -6.28 -24.58 -8.52
CA VAL A 17 -5.26 -24.67 -9.57
C VAL A 17 -5.80 -23.95 -10.80
N VAL A 18 -5.01 -23.02 -11.32
CA VAL A 18 -5.27 -22.26 -12.55
C VAL A 18 -4.14 -22.52 -13.53
N TRP A 19 -4.42 -22.31 -14.81
CA TRP A 19 -3.41 -22.22 -15.86
C TRP A 19 -3.02 -20.76 -16.02
N PHE A 20 -1.74 -20.48 -15.84
CA PHE A 20 -1.15 -19.16 -15.99
C PHE A 20 -0.35 -19.11 -17.28
N ALA A 21 -0.78 -18.28 -18.23
CA ALA A 21 -0.04 -17.98 -19.45
C ALA A 21 0.62 -16.59 -19.32
N GLN A 22 1.93 -16.53 -19.52
CA GLN A 22 2.67 -15.26 -19.58
C GLN A 22 2.27 -14.45 -20.82
N ALA A 23 2.47 -13.13 -20.75
CA ALA A 23 2.34 -12.28 -21.92
C ALA A 23 3.38 -12.66 -22.99
N THR A 24 3.00 -12.50 -24.25
CA THR A 24 3.85 -12.61 -25.43
C THR A 24 3.73 -11.32 -26.25
N GLU A 25 4.53 -11.15 -27.30
CA GLU A 25 4.44 -9.96 -28.18
C GLU A 25 3.02 -9.75 -28.76
N SER A 26 2.25 -10.83 -28.96
CA SER A 26 0.92 -10.79 -29.58
C SER A 26 -0.25 -10.97 -28.63
N LEU A 27 -0.03 -11.44 -27.40
CA LEU A 27 -1.10 -11.85 -26.47
C LEU A 27 -0.79 -11.40 -25.04
N CYS A 28 -1.77 -10.82 -24.36
CA CYS A 28 -1.66 -10.49 -22.93
C CYS A 28 -1.56 -11.75 -22.06
N ALA A 29 -1.07 -11.58 -20.83
CA ALA A 29 -1.09 -12.62 -19.81
C ALA A 29 -2.54 -13.06 -19.51
N ARG A 30 -2.74 -14.36 -19.24
CA ARG A 30 -4.07 -14.94 -19.01
C ARG A 30 -4.08 -15.94 -17.86
N MET A 31 -5.16 -15.92 -17.10
CA MET A 31 -5.47 -16.87 -16.04
C MET A 31 -6.78 -17.60 -16.34
N SER A 32 -6.72 -18.94 -16.34
CA SER A 32 -7.82 -19.81 -16.75
C SER A 32 -7.98 -21.00 -15.82
N LEU A 33 -9.20 -21.50 -15.61
CA LEU A 33 -9.39 -22.79 -14.92
C LEU A 33 -9.10 -23.99 -15.83
N GLN A 34 -9.22 -23.80 -17.14
CA GLN A 34 -8.94 -24.80 -18.17
C GLN A 34 -7.61 -24.51 -18.83
N GLN A 35 -6.92 -25.55 -19.29
CA GLN A 35 -5.66 -25.37 -20.00
C GLN A 35 -5.93 -24.66 -21.33
N PRO A 36 -5.30 -23.51 -21.59
CA PRO A 36 -5.42 -22.87 -22.89
C PRO A 36 -4.76 -23.74 -23.97
N THR A 37 -5.39 -23.84 -25.13
CA THR A 37 -4.88 -24.60 -26.29
C THR A 37 -4.14 -23.72 -27.30
N ASP A 38 -4.29 -22.40 -27.17
CA ASP A 38 -3.74 -21.38 -28.07
C ASP A 38 -2.34 -20.89 -27.65
N ARG A 39 -1.87 -21.22 -26.44
CA ARG A 39 -0.60 -20.74 -25.88
C ARG A 39 -0.04 -21.65 -24.78
N PRO A 40 1.29 -21.61 -24.52
CA PRO A 40 1.87 -22.25 -23.35
C PRO A 40 1.32 -21.66 -22.04
N ALA A 41 1.07 -22.52 -21.05
CA ALA A 41 0.62 -22.11 -19.74
C ALA A 41 1.15 -23.05 -18.65
N ALA A 42 1.53 -22.48 -17.51
CA ALA A 42 2.00 -23.23 -16.35
C ALA A 42 0.84 -23.46 -15.36
N PRO A 43 0.65 -24.69 -14.85
CA PRO A 43 -0.31 -24.93 -13.78
C PRO A 43 0.19 -24.27 -12.49
N CYS A 44 -0.66 -23.48 -11.84
CA CYS A 44 -0.34 -22.71 -10.64
C CYS A 44 -1.43 -22.86 -9.59
N ALA A 45 -1.06 -23.07 -8.34
CA ALA A 45 -2.00 -22.95 -7.21
C ALA A 45 -2.11 -21.48 -6.79
N LEU A 46 -3.33 -21.00 -6.55
CA LEU A 46 -3.60 -19.68 -6.00
C LEU A 46 -3.99 -19.79 -4.53
N THR A 47 -3.14 -19.28 -3.66
CA THR A 47 -3.38 -19.29 -2.21
C THR A 47 -3.68 -17.88 -1.75
N TYR A 48 -4.80 -17.68 -1.05
CA TYR A 48 -5.11 -16.40 -0.41
C TYR A 48 -3.96 -15.97 0.51
N LEU A 49 -3.40 -14.79 0.28
CA LEU A 49 -2.24 -14.28 1.03
C LEU A 49 -2.68 -13.26 2.07
N ASN A 50 -3.33 -12.18 1.64
CA ASN A 50 -3.84 -11.13 2.51
C ASN A 50 -4.91 -10.27 1.80
N GLU A 51 -5.44 -9.28 2.51
CA GLU A 51 -6.38 -8.31 1.96
C GLU A 51 -6.19 -6.92 2.60
N GLY A 52 -6.44 -5.90 1.78
CA GLY A 52 -6.54 -4.50 2.20
C GLY A 52 -8.00 -4.05 2.36
N GLY A 53 -8.20 -2.73 2.38
CA GLY A 53 -9.55 -2.15 2.35
C GLY A 53 -10.24 -2.31 1.00
N ALA A 54 -9.48 -2.38 -0.09
CA ALA A 54 -10.01 -2.35 -1.46
C ALA A 54 -9.66 -3.58 -2.31
N ASN A 55 -8.71 -4.42 -1.87
CA ASN A 55 -8.16 -5.48 -2.71
C ASN A 55 -7.90 -6.77 -1.93
N PHE A 56 -7.99 -7.89 -2.63
CA PHE A 56 -7.44 -9.18 -2.26
C PHE A 56 -6.08 -9.38 -2.92
N VAL A 57 -5.20 -10.13 -2.24
CA VAL A 57 -3.92 -10.57 -2.80
C VAL A 57 -3.78 -12.07 -2.62
N PHE A 58 -3.38 -12.74 -3.68
CA PHE A 58 -3.12 -14.16 -3.74
C PHE A 58 -1.66 -14.41 -4.10
N ARG A 59 -1.09 -15.46 -3.51
CA ARG A 59 0.20 -16.01 -3.92
C ARG A 59 -0.03 -16.96 -5.08
N ILE A 60 0.71 -16.74 -6.17
CA ILE A 60 0.80 -17.69 -7.28
C ILE A 60 1.92 -18.68 -6.94
N GLN A 61 1.62 -19.97 -6.95
CA GLN A 61 2.58 -21.04 -6.65
C GLN A 61 2.66 -22.00 -7.84
N PRO A 62 3.72 -21.92 -8.67
CA PRO A 62 3.91 -22.83 -9.79
C PRO A 62 3.86 -24.28 -9.31
N GLN A 63 3.13 -25.12 -10.03
CA GLN A 63 3.11 -26.56 -9.80
C GLN A 63 4.17 -27.24 -10.66
N ALA A 64 4.66 -28.39 -10.22
CA ALA A 64 5.60 -29.16 -11.02
C ALA A 64 4.95 -29.56 -12.36
N CYS A 65 5.62 -29.21 -13.46
CA CYS A 65 5.25 -29.64 -14.81
C CYS A 65 6.46 -30.28 -15.48
N GLN A 66 6.24 -31.39 -16.21
CA GLN A 66 7.33 -32.08 -16.91
C GLN A 66 7.77 -31.33 -18.18
N ASP A 67 6.93 -30.44 -18.72
CA ASP A 67 7.26 -29.62 -19.87
C ASP A 67 8.06 -28.38 -19.43
N PRO A 68 9.35 -28.24 -19.82
CA PRO A 68 10.15 -27.07 -19.49
C PRO A 68 9.60 -25.76 -20.05
N SER A 69 8.82 -25.81 -21.14
CA SER A 69 8.16 -24.62 -21.72
C SER A 69 6.98 -24.13 -20.88
N MET A 70 6.54 -24.93 -19.89
CA MET A 70 5.45 -24.63 -18.96
C MET A 70 5.96 -24.35 -17.54
N GLN A 71 7.16 -23.76 -17.43
CA GLN A 71 7.76 -23.34 -16.16
C GLN A 71 7.77 -21.82 -16.03
N LEU A 72 7.43 -21.31 -14.84
CA LEU A 72 7.59 -19.90 -14.52
C LEU A 72 9.05 -19.64 -14.13
N HIS A 73 9.73 -18.80 -14.91
CA HIS A 73 11.08 -18.34 -14.62
C HIS A 73 11.07 -17.02 -13.83
N GLY A 74 12.06 -16.83 -12.97
CA GLY A 74 12.22 -15.61 -12.18
C GLY A 74 11.32 -15.54 -10.93
N ARG A 75 11.16 -14.33 -10.39
CA ARG A 75 10.37 -14.09 -9.17
C ARG A 75 8.88 -14.10 -9.54
N VAL A 76 8.15 -15.09 -9.03
CA VAL A 76 6.71 -15.23 -9.27
C VAL A 76 5.95 -14.03 -8.67
N PRO A 77 5.14 -13.29 -9.45
CA PRO A 77 4.39 -12.15 -8.95
C PRO A 77 3.29 -12.58 -7.98
N LEU A 78 2.71 -11.61 -7.29
CA LEU A 78 1.46 -11.81 -6.56
C LEU A 78 0.29 -11.42 -7.46
N PHE A 79 -0.85 -12.08 -7.29
CA PHE A 79 -2.08 -11.74 -7.98
C PHE A 79 -2.93 -10.85 -7.08
N ARG A 80 -3.19 -9.62 -7.51
CA ARG A 80 -3.99 -8.62 -6.83
C ARG A 80 -5.29 -8.41 -7.60
N ILE A 81 -6.40 -8.35 -6.89
CA ILE A 81 -7.71 -8.10 -7.49
C ILE A 81 -8.61 -7.30 -6.55
N ARG A 82 -9.44 -6.43 -7.11
CA ARG A 82 -10.32 -5.56 -6.34
C ARG A 82 -11.42 -6.31 -5.61
N LYS A 83 -11.93 -5.67 -4.56
CA LYS A 83 -13.19 -6.01 -3.89
C LYS A 83 -14.36 -5.41 -4.64
N ASP A 84 -15.53 -6.02 -4.50
CA ASP A 84 -16.80 -5.53 -5.01
C ASP A 84 -17.34 -4.39 -4.13
N LEU A 85 -16.70 -3.23 -4.26
CA LEU A 85 -17.03 -2.00 -3.55
C LEU A 85 -17.21 -0.88 -4.57
N SER A 86 -18.32 -0.14 -4.46
CA SER A 86 -18.71 0.89 -5.43
C SER A 86 -17.68 2.01 -5.67
N HIS A 87 -16.76 2.21 -4.73
CA HIS A 87 -15.74 3.26 -4.79
C HIS A 87 -14.36 2.73 -5.20
N VAL A 88 -14.26 1.45 -5.57
CA VAL A 88 -13.00 0.81 -5.98
C VAL A 88 -13.02 0.62 -7.49
N GLN A 89 -12.09 1.31 -8.16
CA GLN A 89 -11.85 1.23 -9.61
C GLN A 89 -11.53 -0.20 -10.05
N THR A 90 -11.88 -0.51 -11.30
CA THR A 90 -11.52 -1.76 -11.99
C THR A 90 -9.99 -1.94 -12.09
N ALA A 91 -9.52 -3.17 -12.33
CA ALA A 91 -8.08 -3.42 -12.50
C ALA A 91 -7.47 -2.59 -13.64
N GLU A 92 -8.19 -2.43 -14.76
CA GLU A 92 -7.74 -1.64 -15.90
C GLU A 92 -7.61 -0.16 -15.54
N GLU A 93 -8.61 0.43 -14.88
CA GLU A 93 -8.56 1.82 -14.42
C GLU A 93 -7.46 2.05 -13.39
N GLN A 94 -7.24 1.10 -12.48
CA GLN A 94 -6.14 1.15 -11.51
C GLN A 94 -4.78 1.16 -12.22
N LEU A 95 -4.58 0.26 -13.19
CA LEU A 95 -3.33 0.19 -13.95
C LEU A 95 -3.13 1.45 -14.80
N HIS A 96 -4.17 1.91 -15.49
CA HIS A 96 -4.11 3.14 -16.29
C HIS A 96 -3.72 4.34 -15.44
N SER A 97 -4.41 4.54 -14.31
CA SER A 97 -4.12 5.62 -13.37
C SER A 97 -2.69 5.53 -12.81
N PHE A 98 -2.23 4.32 -12.48
CA PHE A 98 -0.87 4.08 -12.01
C PHE A 98 0.18 4.48 -13.06
N ASN A 99 0.04 3.98 -14.29
CA ASN A 99 0.98 4.24 -15.38
C ASN A 99 0.99 5.73 -15.78
N GLN A 100 -0.18 6.38 -15.78
CA GLN A 100 -0.29 7.77 -16.17
C GLN A 100 0.21 8.73 -15.08
N HIS A 101 -0.12 8.48 -13.82
CA HIS A 101 0.05 9.48 -12.76
C HIS A 101 1.18 9.19 -11.78
N PHE A 102 1.55 7.93 -11.55
CA PHE A 102 2.49 7.57 -10.47
C PHE A 102 3.77 6.93 -11.00
N GLN A 103 3.70 6.06 -12.00
CA GLN A 103 4.87 5.43 -12.61
C GLN A 103 5.92 6.45 -13.09
N PRO A 104 5.56 7.58 -13.75
CA PRO A 104 6.55 8.54 -14.23
C PRO A 104 7.24 9.34 -13.12
N LEU A 105 6.73 9.30 -11.89
CA LEU A 105 7.25 10.10 -10.77
C LEU A 105 8.48 9.47 -10.09
N PHE A 106 8.69 8.17 -10.30
CA PHE A 106 9.71 7.39 -9.59
C PHE A 106 10.43 6.45 -10.55
N SER A 107 11.62 6.01 -10.18
CA SER A 107 12.32 4.97 -10.92
C SER A 107 11.60 3.62 -10.75
N ALA A 108 11.63 2.76 -11.77
CA ALA A 108 10.96 1.45 -11.74
C ALA A 108 11.44 0.57 -10.56
N GLN A 109 12.73 0.64 -10.21
CA GLN A 109 13.30 -0.06 -9.05
C GLN A 109 12.71 0.39 -7.70
N ASN A 110 12.10 1.57 -7.63
CA ASN A 110 11.44 2.09 -6.43
C ASN A 110 9.91 1.87 -6.43
N LEU A 111 9.37 1.12 -7.38
CA LEU A 111 7.95 0.84 -7.48
C LEU A 111 7.68 -0.66 -7.41
N VAL A 112 6.59 -1.01 -6.72
CA VAL A 112 5.90 -2.28 -6.97
C VAL A 112 5.21 -2.10 -8.32
N GLU A 113 5.73 -2.80 -9.31
CA GLU A 113 5.24 -2.73 -10.69
C GLU A 113 3.97 -3.55 -10.83
N HIS A 114 3.10 -3.12 -11.74
CA HIS A 114 1.82 -3.73 -12.01
C HIS A 114 1.73 -4.11 -13.49
N GLU A 115 1.15 -5.28 -13.76
CA GLU A 115 0.83 -5.75 -15.10
C GLU A 115 -0.61 -6.30 -15.11
N ALA A 116 -1.38 -6.02 -16.14
CA ALA A 116 -2.72 -6.58 -16.28
C ALA A 116 -2.65 -8.07 -16.65
N ILE A 117 -3.54 -8.87 -16.06
CA ILE A 117 -3.78 -10.25 -16.45
C ILE A 117 -5.27 -10.46 -16.75
N GLN A 118 -5.57 -11.03 -17.90
CA GLN A 118 -6.94 -11.37 -18.29
C GLN A 118 -7.43 -12.60 -17.52
N LEU A 119 -8.69 -12.57 -17.09
CA LEU A 119 -9.32 -13.62 -16.31
C LEU A 119 -10.46 -14.26 -17.09
N ASP A 120 -10.52 -15.59 -17.07
CA ASP A 120 -11.69 -16.30 -17.58
C ASP A 120 -12.87 -16.23 -16.60
N ASP A 121 -14.09 -16.33 -17.13
CA ASP A 121 -15.36 -16.17 -16.40
C ASP A 121 -15.51 -17.09 -15.15
N HIS A 122 -14.74 -18.17 -15.08
CA HIS A 122 -14.79 -19.11 -13.96
C HIS A 122 -13.74 -18.87 -12.87
N VAL A 123 -12.74 -18.01 -13.12
CA VAL A 123 -11.69 -17.72 -12.13
C VAL A 123 -12.28 -17.00 -10.91
N ILE A 124 -13.05 -15.93 -11.13
CA ILE A 124 -13.62 -15.14 -10.03
C ILE A 124 -14.56 -15.96 -9.13
N PRO A 125 -15.56 -16.69 -9.66
CA PRO A 125 -16.41 -17.54 -8.82
C PRO A 125 -15.59 -18.52 -7.98
N ARG A 126 -14.52 -19.10 -8.54
CA ARG A 126 -13.67 -20.04 -7.82
C ARG A 126 -12.87 -19.36 -6.71
N LEU A 127 -12.32 -18.17 -6.96
CA LEU A 127 -11.60 -17.41 -5.93
C LEU A 127 -12.54 -16.91 -4.82
N ASN A 128 -13.77 -16.52 -5.15
CA ASN A 128 -14.78 -16.13 -4.16
C ASN A 128 -15.10 -17.30 -3.20
N GLN A 129 -15.23 -18.54 -3.72
CA GLN A 129 -15.38 -19.73 -2.87
C GLN A 129 -14.21 -19.89 -1.89
N THR A 130 -12.96 -19.72 -2.37
CA THR A 130 -11.76 -19.80 -1.53
C THR A 130 -11.74 -18.71 -0.46
N VAL A 131 -12.05 -17.47 -0.83
CA VAL A 131 -12.05 -16.31 0.09
C VAL A 131 -13.14 -16.43 1.15
N SER A 132 -14.32 -16.95 0.81
CA SER A 132 -15.40 -17.20 1.79
C SER A 132 -15.05 -18.25 2.84
N GLN A 133 -14.12 -19.15 2.53
CA GLN A 133 -13.65 -20.21 3.45
C GLN A 133 -12.39 -19.81 4.22
N ALA A 134 -11.73 -18.72 3.83
CA ALA A 134 -10.52 -18.25 4.48
C ALA A 134 -10.81 -17.62 5.85
N LYS A 135 -9.90 -17.81 6.81
CA LYS A 135 -9.96 -17.11 8.10
C LYS A 135 -9.65 -15.63 7.89
N ARG A 136 -10.67 -14.77 8.02
CA ARG A 136 -10.60 -13.33 7.75
C ARG A 136 -11.06 -12.53 8.96
N SER A 137 -10.70 -11.24 8.98
CA SER A 137 -11.20 -10.31 10.00
C SER A 137 -12.72 -10.24 9.92
N SER A 138 -13.41 -10.22 11.07
CA SER A 138 -14.87 -10.15 11.13
C SER A 138 -15.46 -8.94 10.40
N SER A 139 -14.73 -7.83 10.33
CA SER A 139 -15.15 -6.63 9.60
C SER A 139 -15.04 -6.74 8.08
N ARG A 140 -14.47 -7.84 7.56
CA ARG A 140 -14.21 -8.05 6.13
C ARG A 140 -14.79 -9.35 5.58
N THR A 141 -15.30 -10.25 6.41
CA THR A 141 -15.78 -11.58 5.99
C THR A 141 -16.82 -11.54 4.86
N GLY A 142 -17.58 -10.44 4.74
CA GLY A 142 -18.56 -10.24 3.67
C GLY A 142 -18.00 -9.74 2.33
N ASP A 143 -16.77 -9.23 2.28
CA ASP A 143 -16.21 -8.70 1.04
C ASP A 143 -15.90 -9.84 0.07
N LEU A 144 -16.25 -9.67 -1.20
CA LEU A 144 -16.00 -10.58 -2.32
C LEU A 144 -15.43 -9.82 -3.53
N MET A 145 -15.03 -10.56 -4.57
CA MET A 145 -14.66 -10.02 -5.88
C MET A 145 -15.90 -9.88 -6.78
N PRO A 146 -15.93 -8.86 -7.66
CA PRO A 146 -17.04 -8.62 -8.58
C PRO A 146 -17.07 -9.69 -9.69
N HIS A 147 -18.24 -10.28 -9.95
CA HIS A 147 -18.40 -11.38 -10.91
C HIS A 147 -18.09 -11.00 -12.37
N ASP A 148 -18.19 -9.72 -12.71
CA ASP A 148 -17.99 -9.18 -14.05
C ASP A 148 -16.55 -8.71 -14.29
N GLU A 149 -15.68 -8.75 -13.28
CA GLU A 149 -14.27 -8.35 -13.41
C GLU A 149 -13.53 -9.26 -14.40
N LYS A 150 -12.96 -8.64 -15.44
CA LYS A 150 -12.27 -9.35 -16.53
C LYS A 150 -10.76 -9.32 -16.40
N TYR A 151 -10.24 -8.46 -15.54
CA TYR A 151 -8.81 -8.31 -15.34
C TYR A 151 -8.45 -8.31 -13.86
N GLY A 152 -7.26 -8.80 -13.56
CA GLY A 152 -6.58 -8.51 -12.29
C GLY A 152 -5.19 -7.94 -12.55
N LEU A 153 -4.45 -7.72 -11.47
CA LEU A 153 -3.10 -7.16 -11.54
C LEU A 153 -2.09 -8.17 -11.01
N LEU A 154 -1.05 -8.43 -11.80
CA LEU A 154 0.19 -9.04 -11.32
C LEU A 154 1.04 -7.94 -10.72
N ILE A 155 1.49 -8.14 -9.48
CA ILE A 155 2.27 -7.15 -8.76
C ILE A 155 3.63 -7.73 -8.34
N THR A 156 4.66 -6.88 -8.29
CA THR A 156 5.99 -7.29 -7.78
C THR A 156 5.84 -7.94 -6.41
N ASN A 157 6.30 -9.18 -6.28
CA ASN A 157 6.18 -9.93 -5.04
C ASN A 157 7.25 -9.51 -4.05
N MET A 158 6.95 -8.64 -3.08
CA MET A 158 7.91 -8.22 -2.04
C MET A 158 8.02 -9.16 -0.84
N SER A 159 7.43 -10.37 -0.88
CA SER A 159 7.55 -11.34 0.22
C SER A 159 9.03 -11.65 0.53
N PRO A 160 9.43 -11.69 1.82
CA PRO A 160 10.79 -12.06 2.19
C PRO A 160 11.01 -13.56 2.02
N LEU A 161 12.22 -13.93 1.61
CA LEU A 161 12.75 -15.28 1.81
C LEU A 161 13.10 -15.51 3.30
N PRO A 162 13.30 -16.75 3.75
CA PRO A 162 13.60 -17.05 5.17
C PRO A 162 14.81 -16.30 5.75
N THR A 163 15.76 -15.90 4.91
CA THR A 163 16.97 -15.16 5.29
C THR A 163 16.86 -13.65 5.12
N GLU A 164 15.70 -13.14 4.72
CA GLU A 164 15.45 -11.73 4.45
C GLU A 164 14.55 -11.12 5.53
N THR A 165 14.80 -9.86 5.85
CA THR A 165 13.93 -9.04 6.70
C THR A 165 13.04 -8.18 5.81
N LEU A 166 11.74 -8.17 6.03
CA LEU A 166 10.81 -7.23 5.39
C LEU A 166 10.19 -6.30 6.44
N VAL A 167 10.27 -5.00 6.19
CA VAL A 167 9.52 -3.97 6.91
C VAL A 167 8.61 -3.27 5.92
N GLN A 168 7.36 -3.03 6.33
CA GLN A 168 6.42 -2.24 5.56
C GLN A 168 5.85 -1.14 6.45
N PHE A 169 5.86 0.10 5.94
CA PHE A 169 5.26 1.23 6.65
C PHE A 169 4.74 2.26 5.66
N LYS A 170 3.88 3.15 6.13
CA LYS A 170 3.39 4.27 5.33
C LYS A 170 4.21 5.53 5.69
N PRO A 171 4.93 6.15 4.73
CA PRO A 171 5.68 7.39 5.01
C PRO A 171 4.78 8.56 5.44
N LYS A 172 3.50 8.53 5.04
CA LYS A 172 2.49 9.56 5.34
C LYS A 172 2.91 10.94 4.82
N TRP A 173 2.59 11.99 5.57
CA TRP A 173 2.80 13.39 5.18
C TRP A 173 4.25 13.81 5.42
N LEU A 174 5.08 13.79 4.38
CA LEU A 174 6.50 14.14 4.47
C LEU A 174 6.76 15.66 4.45
N ALA A 175 5.69 16.45 4.30
CA ALA A 175 5.65 17.88 4.54
C ALA A 175 4.48 18.20 5.47
N GLN A 176 4.57 19.33 6.18
CA GLN A 176 3.46 19.81 7.00
C GLN A 176 2.25 20.11 6.10
N SER A 177 1.04 19.92 6.64
CA SER A 177 -0.19 20.31 5.93
C SER A 177 -0.17 21.82 5.62
N PRO A 178 -0.49 22.26 4.39
CA PRO A 178 -0.59 23.68 4.08
C PRO A 178 -1.67 24.41 4.90
N ASN A 179 -2.66 23.68 5.42
CA ASN A 179 -3.70 24.24 6.28
C ASN A 179 -3.36 24.15 7.78
N ALA A 180 -2.21 23.59 8.15
CA ALA A 180 -1.79 23.55 9.55
C ALA A 180 -1.50 24.97 10.06
N PRO A 181 -1.89 25.31 11.30
CA PRO A 181 -1.58 26.60 11.91
C PRO A 181 -0.07 26.84 12.05
N GLU A 182 0.37 28.10 11.95
CA GLU A 182 1.81 28.46 12.04
C GLU A 182 2.46 28.05 13.37
N ASP A 183 1.69 28.07 14.48
CA ASP A 183 2.15 27.70 15.82
C ASP A 183 2.02 26.19 16.12
N SER A 184 1.93 25.35 15.08
CA SER A 184 1.81 23.90 15.21
C SER A 184 2.98 23.27 15.97
N LYS A 185 2.65 22.40 16.93
CA LYS A 185 3.57 21.52 17.66
C LYS A 185 3.55 20.07 17.17
N ARG A 186 2.57 19.72 16.34
CA ARG A 186 2.44 18.42 15.66
C ARG A 186 2.41 18.61 14.15
N CYS A 187 3.02 17.67 13.41
CA CYS A 187 2.72 17.51 11.99
C CYS A 187 1.33 16.86 11.82
N ARG A 188 0.71 16.97 10.65
CA ARG A 188 -0.62 16.39 10.38
C ARG A 188 -0.76 14.93 10.83
N THR A 189 0.27 14.11 10.57
CA THR A 189 0.27 12.70 10.96
C THR A 189 0.28 12.52 12.48
N CYS A 190 1.11 13.29 13.20
CA CYS A 190 1.16 13.24 14.67
C CYS A 190 -0.12 13.79 15.30
N ALA A 191 -0.69 14.87 14.75
CA ALA A 191 -1.97 15.43 15.20
C ALA A 191 -3.11 14.41 15.05
N LEU A 192 -3.19 13.73 13.90
CA LEU A 192 -4.18 12.68 13.67
C LEU A 192 -3.97 11.47 14.58
N ARG A 193 -2.73 11.08 14.86
CA ARG A 193 -2.42 10.01 15.81
C ARG A 193 -2.91 10.36 17.22
N ALA A 194 -2.60 11.56 17.70
CA ALA A 194 -3.06 12.03 19.01
C ALA A 194 -4.60 12.02 19.11
N GLN A 195 -5.29 12.53 18.10
CA GLN A 195 -6.76 12.51 18.04
C GLN A 195 -7.33 11.09 18.10
N ARG A 196 -6.74 10.15 17.36
CA ARG A 196 -7.19 8.76 17.35
C ARG A 196 -6.95 8.10 18.70
N GLN A 197 -5.78 8.32 19.30
CA GLN A 197 -5.45 7.80 20.62
C GLN A 197 -6.44 8.28 21.68
N ALA A 198 -6.82 9.56 21.65
CA ALA A 198 -7.87 10.12 22.51
C ALA A 198 -9.24 9.45 22.33
N LYS A 199 -9.51 8.90 21.14
CA LYS A 199 -10.72 8.13 20.83
C LYS A 199 -10.57 6.63 21.06
N ASN A 200 -9.48 6.17 21.69
CA ASN A 200 -9.10 4.76 21.83
C ASN A 200 -9.04 4.02 20.47
N GLN A 201 -8.63 4.73 19.43
CA GLN A 201 -8.40 4.21 18.09
C GLN A 201 -6.90 4.19 17.81
N SER A 202 -6.44 3.14 17.15
CA SER A 202 -5.05 3.05 16.69
C SER A 202 -5.00 2.28 15.39
N THR A 203 -4.05 2.64 14.52
CA THR A 203 -3.73 1.91 13.31
C THR A 203 -2.34 1.30 13.40
N ALA A 204 -2.04 0.31 12.56
CA ALA A 204 -0.69 -0.26 12.51
C ALA A 204 0.40 0.79 12.22
N THR A 205 0.07 1.87 11.49
CA THR A 205 1.00 2.98 11.27
C THR A 205 1.21 3.81 12.54
N ASP A 206 0.17 3.98 13.36
CA ASP A 206 0.26 4.76 14.60
C ASP A 206 1.19 4.08 15.62
N ALA A 207 1.26 2.73 15.59
CA ALA A 207 2.12 1.93 16.46
C ALA A 207 3.63 2.10 16.22
N HIS A 208 4.06 2.56 15.04
CA HIS A 208 5.48 2.82 14.80
C HIS A 208 5.97 4.08 15.53
N GLU A 209 5.07 4.91 16.07
CA GLU A 209 5.43 6.14 16.80
C GLU A 209 6.50 7.00 16.08
N SER A 210 6.51 6.96 14.74
CA SER A 210 7.49 7.66 13.92
C SER A 210 6.88 8.98 13.42
N CYS A 211 7.67 10.06 13.43
CA CYS A 211 7.28 11.33 12.85
C CYS A 211 7.74 11.40 11.39
N PRO A 212 6.82 11.54 10.41
CA PRO A 212 7.19 11.68 9.00
C PRO A 212 8.17 12.82 8.70
N LEU A 213 8.03 13.97 9.39
CA LEU A 213 8.95 15.09 9.21
C LEU A 213 10.36 14.79 9.74
N ALA A 214 10.47 14.01 10.83
CA ALA A 214 11.76 13.57 11.35
C ALA A 214 12.44 12.60 10.38
N MET A 215 11.68 11.75 9.69
CA MET A 215 12.19 10.77 8.72
C MET A 215 12.88 11.41 7.51
N ILE A 216 12.49 12.63 7.14
CA ILE A 216 13.09 13.42 6.05
C ILE A 216 13.75 14.71 6.55
N SER A 217 14.08 14.78 7.84
CA SER A 217 14.79 15.94 8.40
C SER A 217 16.17 16.08 7.77
N GLY A 218 16.64 17.31 7.58
CA GLY A 218 18.03 17.57 7.18
C GLY A 218 19.04 17.08 8.24
N ASN A 219 18.60 16.91 9.50
CA ASN A 219 19.42 16.40 10.59
C ASN A 219 19.37 14.86 10.66
N ALA A 220 20.52 14.21 10.50
CA ALA A 220 20.64 12.75 10.55
C ALA A 220 20.21 12.14 11.89
N HIS A 221 20.32 12.87 13.01
CA HIS A 221 19.87 12.39 14.31
C HIS A 221 18.35 12.24 14.36
N ASP A 222 17.60 13.17 13.78
CA ASP A 222 16.14 13.06 13.71
C ASP A 222 15.71 11.90 12.82
N ARG A 223 16.38 11.73 11.69
CA ARG A 223 16.15 10.60 10.79
C ARG A 223 16.43 9.27 11.49
N ARG A 224 17.49 9.20 12.29
CA ARG A 224 17.84 8.01 13.07
C ARG A 224 16.75 7.65 14.08
N ARG A 225 16.26 8.61 14.85
CA ARG A 225 15.13 8.39 15.78
C ARG A 225 13.90 7.86 15.03
N ALA A 226 13.54 8.45 13.90
CA ALA A 226 12.40 8.01 13.09
C ALA A 226 12.59 6.61 12.51
N ALA A 227 13.82 6.25 12.12
CA ALA A 227 14.18 4.95 11.60
C ALA A 227 14.14 3.86 12.69
N GLU A 228 14.67 4.15 13.88
CA GLU A 228 14.63 3.24 15.04
C GLU A 228 13.19 2.94 15.50
N ALA A 229 12.30 3.91 15.40
CA ALA A 229 10.88 3.72 15.67
C ALA A 229 10.18 2.86 14.59
N THR A 230 10.73 2.82 13.37
CA THR A 230 10.15 2.09 12.23
C THR A 230 10.60 0.63 12.18
N THR A 231 11.84 0.33 12.57
CA THR A 231 12.43 -1.02 12.46
C THR A 231 13.53 -1.23 13.48
N THR A 232 13.72 -2.49 13.90
CA THR A 232 14.84 -2.92 14.73
C THR A 232 16.06 -3.39 13.91
N ASP A 233 15.90 -3.63 12.61
CA ASP A 233 16.99 -4.04 11.71
C ASP A 233 17.94 -2.85 11.44
N LYS A 234 19.19 -2.97 11.90
CA LYS A 234 20.19 -1.90 11.81
C LYS A 234 20.52 -1.49 10.38
N LYS A 235 20.55 -2.42 9.41
CA LYS A 235 20.80 -2.05 8.02
C LYS A 235 19.64 -1.29 7.42
N LEU A 236 18.41 -1.64 7.78
CA LEU A 236 17.24 -0.87 7.38
C LEU A 236 17.20 0.51 8.05
N GLN A 237 17.65 0.63 9.30
CA GLN A 237 17.81 1.92 9.96
C GLN A 237 18.82 2.80 9.22
N ASP A 238 19.99 2.26 8.88
CA ASP A 238 21.04 3.01 8.18
C ASP A 238 20.57 3.43 6.78
N TYR A 239 19.92 2.53 6.04
CA TYR A 239 19.30 2.85 4.75
C TYR A 239 18.29 3.99 4.86
N LEU A 240 17.40 3.97 5.86
CA LEU A 240 16.43 5.04 6.07
C LEU A 240 17.07 6.40 6.37
N VAL A 241 18.20 6.40 7.10
CA VAL A 241 18.94 7.62 7.46
C VAL A 241 19.63 8.22 6.24
N ASP A 242 20.12 7.41 5.30
CA ASP A 242 20.95 7.91 4.21
C ASP A 242 20.35 7.59 2.83
N ASP A 243 20.43 6.35 2.38
CA ASP A 243 20.12 5.95 1.00
C ASP A 243 18.63 6.09 0.61
N ALA A 244 17.71 6.13 1.57
CA ALA A 244 16.29 6.33 1.32
C ALA A 244 15.94 7.79 0.96
N GLN A 245 16.82 8.75 1.26
CA GLN A 245 16.49 10.17 1.19
C GLN A 245 16.10 10.65 -0.22
N PRO A 246 16.75 10.23 -1.33
CA PRO A 246 16.31 10.60 -2.67
C PRO A 246 14.86 10.18 -2.98
N LEU A 247 14.48 8.94 -2.60
CA LEU A 247 13.12 8.43 -2.79
C LEU A 247 12.11 9.20 -1.94
N LEU A 248 12.42 9.43 -0.66
CA LEU A 248 11.54 10.16 0.25
C LEU A 248 11.41 11.63 -0.16
N SER A 249 12.47 12.27 -0.65
CA SER A 249 12.44 13.63 -1.21
C SER A 249 11.57 13.72 -2.46
N ALA A 250 11.73 12.81 -3.42
CA ALA A 250 10.86 12.75 -4.59
C ALA A 250 9.39 12.56 -4.20
N LEU A 251 9.11 11.72 -3.19
CA LEU A 251 7.76 11.52 -2.68
C LEU A 251 7.21 12.81 -2.05
N LYS A 252 8.00 13.47 -1.19
CA LYS A 252 7.63 14.75 -0.55
C LYS A 252 7.36 15.85 -1.58
N GLU A 253 8.25 16.02 -2.55
CA GLU A 253 8.12 17.04 -3.59
C GLU A 253 6.84 16.85 -4.39
N ASN A 254 6.52 15.61 -4.78
CA ASN A 254 5.27 15.32 -5.48
C ASN A 254 4.04 15.50 -4.57
N GLN A 255 4.12 15.15 -3.27
CA GLN A 255 3.04 15.44 -2.31
C GLN A 255 2.74 16.94 -2.18
N GLN A 256 3.76 17.80 -2.26
CA GLN A 256 3.61 19.25 -2.19
C GLN A 256 3.17 19.84 -3.53
N ARG A 257 3.72 19.33 -4.64
CA ARG A 257 3.38 19.79 -6.00
C ARG A 257 1.90 19.61 -6.32
N PHE A 258 1.32 18.47 -5.93
CA PHE A 258 -0.07 18.14 -6.17
C PHE A 258 -1.04 18.70 -5.12
N ASP A 259 -0.54 19.27 -4.01
CA ASP A 259 -1.39 19.88 -2.99
C ASP A 259 -0.67 21.05 -2.32
N PRO A 260 -0.46 22.16 -3.04
CA PRO A 260 0.27 23.31 -2.53
C PRO A 260 -0.55 24.14 -1.55
N SER A 261 -1.89 24.08 -1.63
CA SER A 261 -2.81 24.93 -0.85
C SER A 261 -3.57 24.18 0.23
N GLY A 262 -3.45 22.85 0.28
CA GLY A 262 -4.17 22.01 1.22
C GLY A 262 -5.63 21.80 0.83
N VAL A 263 -6.25 20.81 1.46
CA VAL A 263 -7.62 20.36 1.12
C VAL A 263 -8.72 21.38 1.45
N LEU A 264 -8.42 22.38 2.29
CA LEU A 264 -9.33 23.49 2.62
C LEU A 264 -9.21 24.68 1.66
N GLY A 265 -8.30 24.63 0.68
CA GLY A 265 -8.18 25.64 -0.36
C GLY A 265 -9.38 25.68 -1.32
N ILE A 266 -9.33 26.59 -2.29
CA ILE A 266 -10.28 26.62 -3.40
C ILE A 266 -9.99 25.40 -4.28
N VAL A 267 -11.01 24.61 -4.58
CA VAL A 267 -10.90 23.37 -5.34
C VAL A 267 -11.83 23.45 -6.54
N ASP A 268 -11.23 23.55 -7.73
CA ASP A 268 -11.88 23.19 -8.99
C ASP A 268 -11.55 21.74 -9.36
N ASP A 269 -11.99 21.27 -10.52
CA ASP A 269 -11.83 19.87 -10.94
C ASP A 269 -10.36 19.46 -11.13
N ASP A 270 -9.52 20.37 -11.66
CA ASP A 270 -8.10 20.10 -11.88
C ASP A 270 -7.36 20.01 -10.54
N VAL A 271 -7.63 20.97 -9.63
CA VAL A 271 -7.10 20.94 -8.26
C VAL A 271 -7.58 19.70 -7.51
N LEU A 272 -8.82 19.27 -7.71
CA LEU A 272 -9.36 18.07 -7.06
C LEU A 272 -8.64 16.80 -7.52
N SER A 273 -8.34 16.69 -8.83
CA SER A 273 -7.54 15.60 -9.40
C SER A 273 -6.14 15.56 -8.77
N ASP A 274 -5.49 16.70 -8.62
CA ASP A 274 -4.18 16.80 -7.99
C ASP A 274 -4.22 16.46 -6.50
N ILE A 275 -5.21 16.96 -5.74
CA ILE A 275 -5.41 16.56 -4.34
C ILE A 275 -5.57 15.04 -4.23
N CYS A 276 -6.31 14.41 -5.15
CA CYS A 276 -6.47 12.96 -5.17
C CYS A 276 -5.12 12.23 -5.37
N LYS A 277 -4.25 12.72 -6.27
CA LYS A 277 -2.88 12.20 -6.46
C LYS A 277 -2.04 12.40 -5.19
N ALA A 278 -2.08 13.59 -4.58
CA ALA A 278 -1.37 13.87 -3.33
C ALA A 278 -1.82 12.93 -2.21
N MET A 279 -3.11 12.69 -2.08
CA MET A 279 -3.69 11.79 -1.09
C MET A 279 -3.35 10.32 -1.33
N SER A 280 -3.18 9.89 -2.59
CA SER A 280 -2.59 8.59 -2.92
C SER A 280 -1.14 8.49 -2.45
N LEU A 281 -0.31 9.49 -2.76
CA LEU A 281 1.09 9.54 -2.33
C LEU A 281 1.27 9.59 -0.81
N ARG A 282 0.31 10.15 -0.06
CA ARG A 282 0.33 10.18 1.42
C ARG A 282 -0.17 8.88 2.05
N ASP A 283 -0.83 8.02 1.29
CA ASP A 283 -1.38 6.75 1.78
C ASP A 283 -0.73 5.52 1.14
N CYS A 284 0.32 5.70 0.34
CA CYS A 284 1.15 4.63 -0.19
C CYS A 284 1.91 3.90 0.93
N THR A 285 2.37 2.69 0.63
CA THR A 285 3.18 1.85 1.51
C THR A 285 4.58 1.75 0.95
N LEU A 286 5.61 1.98 1.78
CA LEU A 286 7.00 1.70 1.46
C LEU A 286 7.37 0.32 2.03
N PHE A 287 7.76 -0.59 1.13
CA PHE A 287 8.37 -1.87 1.47
C PHE A 287 9.89 -1.73 1.49
N LEU A 288 10.52 -2.10 2.60
CA LEU A 288 11.97 -2.19 2.75
C LEU A 288 12.35 -3.64 3.02
N LYS A 289 13.09 -4.24 2.09
CA LYS A 289 13.53 -5.62 2.19
C LYS A 289 15.05 -5.70 2.26
N HIS A 290 15.57 -6.16 3.38
CA HIS A 290 16.99 -6.41 3.57
C HIS A 290 17.28 -7.89 3.26
N GLY A 291 18.08 -8.12 2.22
CA GLY A 291 18.56 -9.44 1.82
C GLY A 291 20.07 -9.45 1.57
N GLN A 292 20.57 -10.54 0.99
CA GLN A 292 22.01 -10.74 0.74
C GLN A 292 22.63 -9.68 -0.18
N LEU A 293 21.84 -9.15 -1.12
CA LEU A 293 22.29 -8.16 -2.10
C LEU A 293 22.13 -6.70 -1.62
N GLY A 294 21.68 -6.48 -0.37
CA GLY A 294 21.43 -5.15 0.18
C GLY A 294 19.96 -4.89 0.47
N VAL A 295 19.58 -3.62 0.44
CA VAL A 295 18.21 -3.16 0.72
C VAL A 295 17.47 -2.83 -0.57
N GLU A 296 16.31 -3.45 -0.77
CA GLU A 296 15.36 -3.13 -1.82
C GLU A 296 14.23 -2.29 -1.23
N ALA A 297 13.96 -1.12 -1.82
CA ALA A 297 12.94 -0.18 -1.35
C ALA A 297 11.92 0.14 -2.45
N ARG A 298 10.66 -0.25 -2.25
CA ARG A 298 9.59 -0.08 -3.26
C ARG A 298 8.30 0.50 -2.67
N LEU A 299 7.74 1.50 -3.36
CA LEU A 299 6.43 2.07 -3.08
C LEU A 299 5.32 1.21 -3.71
N SER A 300 4.24 1.02 -2.95
CA SER A 300 3.03 0.28 -3.32
C SER A 300 1.79 1.04 -2.87
N ASP A 301 0.60 0.52 -3.19
CA ASP A 301 -0.71 1.06 -2.82
C ASP A 301 -0.95 2.47 -3.40
N LEU A 302 -0.41 2.69 -4.60
CA LEU A 302 -0.56 3.91 -5.40
C LEU A 302 -1.84 3.87 -6.24
N ASP A 303 -2.95 3.49 -5.61
CA ASP A 303 -4.27 3.56 -6.24
C ASP A 303 -4.77 5.00 -6.16
N LEU A 304 -5.25 5.55 -7.28
CA LEU A 304 -5.76 6.91 -7.32
C LEU A 304 -6.96 7.06 -6.37
N LYS A 305 -6.85 7.97 -5.41
CA LYS A 305 -8.00 8.29 -4.54
C LYS A 305 -9.08 8.97 -5.37
N GLN A 306 -10.33 8.76 -4.98
CA GLN A 306 -11.46 9.27 -5.73
C GLN A 306 -12.01 10.58 -5.12
N PRO A 307 -12.53 11.51 -5.95
CA PRO A 307 -13.06 12.81 -5.54
C PRO A 307 -14.05 12.78 -4.38
N GLU A 308 -14.87 11.72 -4.25
CA GLU A 308 -15.92 11.62 -3.21
C GLU A 308 -15.34 11.51 -1.80
N LYS A 309 -14.02 11.33 -1.66
CA LYS A 309 -13.33 11.34 -0.37
C LYS A 309 -12.98 12.76 0.11
N VAL A 310 -13.14 13.80 -0.73
CA VAL A 310 -12.69 15.16 -0.40
C VAL A 310 -13.35 15.71 0.86
N ASP A 311 -14.67 15.55 1.01
CA ASP A 311 -15.40 16.06 2.18
C ASP A 311 -14.92 15.38 3.47
N LYS A 312 -14.61 14.09 3.40
CA LYS A 312 -14.01 13.37 4.52
C LYS A 312 -12.64 13.94 4.88
N TRP A 313 -11.81 14.25 3.89
CA TRP A 313 -10.48 14.82 4.14
C TRP A 313 -10.54 16.23 4.71
N ARG A 314 -11.47 17.06 4.22
CA ARG A 314 -11.77 18.40 4.77
C ARG A 314 -12.22 18.31 6.21
N GLY A 315 -13.23 17.49 6.49
CA GLY A 315 -13.74 17.31 7.85
C GLY A 315 -12.67 16.82 8.83
N VAL A 316 -11.77 15.93 8.40
CA VAL A 316 -10.61 15.53 9.23
C VAL A 316 -9.69 16.73 9.48
N GLU A 317 -9.34 17.50 8.45
CA GLU A 317 -8.42 18.64 8.58
C GLU A 317 -9.00 19.74 9.47
N GLU A 318 -10.27 20.09 9.28
CA GLU A 318 -10.99 21.06 10.11
C GLU A 318 -11.00 20.65 11.58
N VAL A 319 -11.26 19.38 11.88
CA VAL A 319 -11.26 18.91 13.27
C VAL A 319 -9.85 18.98 13.86
N LEU A 320 -8.81 18.62 13.11
CA LEU A 320 -7.42 18.72 13.60
C LEU A 320 -7.03 20.17 13.95
N ILE A 321 -7.54 21.15 13.19
CA ILE A 321 -7.31 22.57 13.42
C ILE A 321 -8.18 23.08 14.59
N ASN A 322 -9.49 22.92 14.48
CA ASN A 322 -10.46 23.55 15.38
C ASN A 322 -10.41 22.99 16.80
N GLU A 323 -10.06 21.71 16.95
CA GLU A 323 -9.91 21.09 18.28
C GLU A 323 -8.48 21.21 18.84
N GLY A 324 -7.58 21.95 18.17
CA GLY A 324 -6.25 22.27 18.69
C GLY A 324 -5.23 21.12 18.66
N TRP A 325 -5.49 20.05 17.91
CA TRP A 325 -4.62 18.87 17.84
C TRP A 325 -3.23 19.21 17.27
N TYR A 326 -3.15 20.16 16.34
CA TYR A 326 -1.89 20.65 15.78
C TYR A 326 -1.02 21.37 16.83
N GLN A 327 -1.60 22.21 17.67
CA GLN A 327 -0.88 23.03 18.65
C GLN A 327 -0.63 22.31 19.99
N ASN A 328 -1.09 21.06 20.13
CA ASN A 328 -1.11 20.37 21.41
C ASN A 328 -1.96 21.12 22.47
N ARG A 329 -3.14 21.60 22.03
CA ARG A 329 -4.11 22.39 22.81
C ARG A 329 -5.49 21.74 22.88
N GLU A 330 -5.59 20.45 22.56
CA GLU A 330 -6.80 19.66 22.79
C GLU A 330 -7.27 19.72 24.25
N LYS A 331 -8.52 19.32 24.50
CA LYS A 331 -9.14 19.40 25.83
C LYS A 331 -8.33 18.64 26.88
N LYS A 332 -8.28 19.16 28.11
CA LYS A 332 -7.44 18.64 29.20
C LYS A 332 -7.69 17.17 29.53
N GLU A 333 -8.91 16.68 29.31
CA GLU A 333 -9.28 15.29 29.62
C GLU A 333 -8.59 14.27 28.69
N VAL A 334 -8.15 14.72 27.51
CA VAL A 334 -7.53 13.88 26.48
C VAL A 334 -6.13 14.37 26.07
N TRP A 335 -5.66 15.44 26.69
CA TRP A 335 -4.37 16.06 26.39
C TRP A 335 -3.21 15.16 26.81
N MET A 336 -2.20 15.07 25.96
CA MET A 336 -0.93 14.41 26.26
C MET A 336 0.24 15.19 25.69
N GLU A 337 1.34 15.24 26.43
CA GLU A 337 2.57 15.86 25.97
C GLU A 337 3.06 15.20 24.67
N GLU A 338 3.29 16.01 23.63
CA GLU A 338 3.89 15.53 22.39
C GLU A 338 5.42 15.40 22.55
N ARG A 339 5.94 14.19 22.36
CA ARG A 339 7.37 13.87 22.50
C ARG A 339 8.00 13.27 21.24
N ILE A 340 7.19 12.96 20.23
CA ILE A 340 7.60 12.24 19.03
C ILE A 340 7.81 13.22 17.86
N CYS A 341 6.89 14.17 17.71
CA CYS A 341 6.88 15.04 16.55
C CYS A 341 8.11 15.94 16.47
N LEU A 342 8.69 16.09 15.28
CA LEU A 342 9.80 17.03 15.04
C LEU A 342 9.47 18.47 15.44
N LEU A 343 8.19 18.86 15.36
CA LEU A 343 7.72 20.22 15.68
C LEU A 343 7.48 20.46 17.19
N SER A 344 7.68 19.45 18.04
CA SER A 344 7.33 19.55 19.46
C SER A 344 8.33 20.37 20.29
N THR A 345 9.49 20.67 19.72
CA THR A 345 10.55 21.47 20.34
C THR A 345 10.24 22.96 20.40
#